data_AF-A0A3A4S271-F1
#
_entry.id   AF-A0A3A4S271-F1
#
_cell.length_a   1.000
_cell.length_b   1.000
_cell.length_c   1.000
_cell.angle_alpha   90.00
_cell.angle_beta   90.00
_cell.angle_gamma   90.00
#
_symmetry.space_group_name_H-M   'P 1'
#
loop_
_entity.id
_entity.type
_entity.pdbx_description
1 polymer ?
#
loop_
_entity_poly.entity_id
_entity_poly.type
_entity_poly.pdbx_seq_one_letter_code
_entity_poly.pdbx_strand_id
1 'polypeptide(L)'
;MNPHGKTFSLPLILIALLLLAAGRPVCSRELLPEDFPSAKNMLRQHDPVVVSGDLLSDFHGFDIIDFRLYAYSDNQFHIIPFQIDERDPEGEFVFTGGDAAGMDIDGGQFDYNDEIVFMIKDAGGEAPQNQWPPAGSLGAEIVIIDPKDAVQKAWVYLIFSPGTSSPLSGKDYITYIPKQEKVTSAYYGMRYMKGAPFYMDLSYPPSAGGSGEDFFDRIKVRLSVNAFFDLLHIQKTEEDFRSVVVGWKDGPVRAMRKVENYFRILFNLSSPSIFSVNEYYERMTYTPVQLTIPFKLKWVFNSFGVNDWTWTIYGDFPGLKGGLAYTDRNVKGFQFTGNHSPEYLNEHIDLSRFSWGYNTKPGVGTWFPNLLLPEMLYGIVTLHIVDDETLPDPPEDTPGLIAAGMEGRWKYFHPDLVDLLEPGTYELSMDTYFPHPSIRIEEVEEWLQIRQFPLWVEISDVRVNQFVPPSSAVQKHRNEIGKPRPVDEDTGFRGMITDTRGREFVLTDIFFYAGSYRVTPRTNILGRLFSENTYTLMKFDDIRQITHRYEEMDPVSHMQNPMVQELLLRKGETVQMLGCKPCGFTGRLPDGKKIFLWDTQIRSVRFDE
;
A
#
# COMPACT_ATOMS: atom_id res chain seq x y z
N MET A 1 11.86 5.44 -60.76
CA MET A 1 12.71 6.65 -60.70
C MET A 1 11.94 7.72 -59.93
N ASN A 2 12.43 8.06 -58.75
CA ASN A 2 12.06 9.29 -58.02
C ASN A 2 12.77 10.48 -58.72
N PRO A 3 12.30 11.73 -58.61
CA PRO A 3 12.70 12.52 -57.44
C PRO A 3 11.72 13.62 -56.94
N HIS A 4 11.87 13.91 -55.63
CA HIS A 4 11.84 15.20 -54.89
C HIS A 4 11.31 16.48 -55.59
N GLY A 5 10.63 17.44 -54.95
CA GLY A 5 10.33 17.76 -53.54
C GLY A 5 10.15 19.28 -53.39
N LYS A 6 9.57 19.73 -52.24
CA LYS A 6 9.53 21.11 -51.68
C LYS A 6 8.65 22.13 -52.46
N THR A 7 7.89 23.08 -51.91
CA THR A 7 7.87 23.86 -50.64
C THR A 7 6.61 24.74 -50.71
N PHE A 8 5.91 25.05 -49.61
CA PHE A 8 5.17 26.34 -49.49
C PHE A 8 5.04 26.78 -48.03
N SER A 9 5.35 28.05 -47.82
CA SER A 9 5.31 28.83 -46.58
C SER A 9 4.13 29.82 -46.62
N LEU A 10 3.37 29.91 -45.49
CA LEU A 10 2.68 31.05 -44.80
C LEU A 10 2.25 32.33 -45.58
N PRO A 11 1.28 33.21 -45.16
CA PRO A 11 0.72 33.45 -43.80
C PRO A 11 -0.75 34.03 -43.63
N LEU A 12 -1.19 34.23 -42.36
CA LEU A 12 -1.94 35.36 -41.72
C LEU A 12 -3.44 35.75 -41.98
N ILE A 13 -4.11 36.13 -40.85
CA ILE A 13 -5.17 37.19 -40.61
C ILE A 13 -6.66 36.83 -40.92
N LEU A 14 -7.74 37.24 -40.21
CA LEU A 14 -8.09 37.87 -38.91
C LEU A 14 -9.63 38.17 -38.92
N ILE A 15 -10.36 37.91 -37.81
CA ILE A 15 -11.58 38.58 -37.27
C ILE A 15 -12.86 38.81 -38.14
N ALA A 16 -14.03 38.35 -37.66
CA ALA A 16 -15.18 39.21 -37.23
C ALA A 16 -16.51 38.42 -37.02
N LEU A 17 -17.06 38.52 -35.80
CA LEU A 17 -18.46 38.25 -35.45
C LEU A 17 -19.43 39.24 -36.10
N LEU A 18 -20.63 38.80 -36.50
CA LEU A 18 -21.91 39.32 -35.94
C LEU A 18 -23.16 38.60 -36.47
N LEU A 19 -24.01 38.25 -35.49
CA LEU A 19 -25.36 37.68 -35.47
C LEU A 19 -26.38 38.24 -36.49
N LEU A 20 -27.29 37.38 -36.97
CA LEU A 20 -28.74 37.48 -36.68
C LEU A 20 -29.57 36.31 -37.27
N ALA A 21 -30.51 35.87 -36.43
CA ALA A 21 -31.55 34.86 -36.57
C ALA A 21 -32.22 34.65 -37.95
N ALA A 22 -32.53 33.37 -38.26
CA ALA A 22 -33.90 32.89 -38.46
C ALA A 22 -33.94 31.39 -38.83
N GLY A 23 -34.75 30.63 -38.08
CA GLY A 23 -35.51 29.47 -38.55
C GLY A 23 -34.75 28.26 -39.08
N ARG A 24 -34.73 27.16 -38.32
CA ARG A 24 -34.64 25.81 -38.89
C ARG A 24 -35.71 24.89 -38.32
N PRO A 25 -36.30 24.02 -39.16
CA PRO A 25 -37.35 23.11 -38.77
C PRO A 25 -36.78 21.92 -37.99
N VAL A 26 -37.68 21.30 -37.23
CA VAL A 26 -37.52 20.03 -36.53
C VAL A 26 -37.05 18.96 -37.53
N CYS A 27 -35.89 18.36 -37.25
CA CYS A 27 -35.53 17.06 -37.77
C CYS A 27 -35.44 16.11 -36.58
N SER A 28 -36.35 15.14 -36.55
CA SER A 28 -36.39 14.05 -35.59
C SER A 28 -35.06 13.30 -35.60
N ARG A 29 -34.36 13.33 -34.47
CA ARG A 29 -33.21 12.46 -34.22
C ARG A 29 -33.77 11.07 -33.90
N GLU A 30 -33.56 10.13 -34.81
CA GLU A 30 -33.62 8.70 -34.46
C GLU A 30 -32.69 8.48 -33.26
N LEU A 31 -33.28 8.02 -32.16
CA LEU A 31 -32.54 7.53 -31.00
C LEU A 31 -31.79 6.28 -31.45
N LEU A 32 -30.49 6.41 -31.67
CA LEU A 32 -29.59 5.25 -31.66
C LEU A 32 -29.62 4.64 -30.25
N PRO A 33 -29.53 3.30 -30.11
CA PRO A 33 -29.44 2.67 -28.80
C PRO A 33 -28.20 3.21 -28.07
N GLU A 34 -28.30 3.38 -26.75
CA GLU A 34 -27.16 3.77 -25.92
C GLU A 34 -25.98 2.82 -26.15
N ASP A 35 -24.87 3.36 -26.67
CA ASP A 35 -23.58 2.68 -26.66
C ASP A 35 -23.16 2.52 -25.21
N PHE A 36 -23.42 1.35 -24.63
CA PHE A 36 -22.84 0.97 -23.34
C PHE A 36 -21.31 0.97 -23.49
N PRO A 37 -20.54 1.69 -22.64
CA PRO A 37 -19.10 1.68 -22.76
C PRO A 37 -18.55 0.29 -22.42
N SER A 38 -18.22 -0.49 -23.47
CA SER A 38 -17.51 -1.78 -23.38
C SER A 38 -16.05 -1.63 -22.90
N ALA A 39 -15.55 -0.40 -22.74
CA ALA A 39 -14.18 -0.12 -22.33
C ALA A 39 -14.14 0.28 -20.85
N LYS A 40 -13.17 -0.29 -20.11
CA LYS A 40 -12.82 0.10 -18.74
C LYS A 40 -12.59 1.61 -18.66
N ASN A 41 -13.26 2.29 -17.72
CA ASN A 41 -13.10 3.73 -17.47
C ASN A 41 -12.18 3.99 -16.25
N MET A 42 -11.16 3.17 -16.03
CA MET A 42 -10.28 3.25 -14.87
C MET A 42 -8.86 3.58 -15.34
N LEU A 43 -8.32 4.69 -14.86
CA LEU A 43 -6.99 5.16 -15.26
C LEU A 43 -5.86 4.45 -14.51
N ARG A 44 -6.11 4.00 -13.28
CA ARG A 44 -5.11 3.25 -12.50
C ARG A 44 -4.69 1.96 -13.21
N GLN A 45 -3.37 1.72 -13.27
CA GLN A 45 -2.81 0.54 -13.94
C GLN A 45 -2.06 -0.41 -13.01
N HIS A 46 -1.53 0.09 -11.90
CA HIS A 46 -0.53 -0.63 -11.13
C HIS A 46 -1.08 -1.26 -9.85
N ASP A 47 -2.26 -0.84 -9.39
CA ASP A 47 -2.87 -1.32 -8.15
C ASP A 47 -3.15 -2.84 -8.20
N PRO A 48 -2.69 -3.61 -7.20
CA PRO A 48 -3.29 -4.88 -6.89
C PRO A 48 -4.68 -4.65 -6.28
N VAL A 49 -5.64 -5.47 -6.69
CA VAL A 49 -6.98 -5.51 -6.10
C VAL A 49 -7.08 -6.77 -5.26
N VAL A 50 -7.39 -6.58 -3.98
CA VAL A 50 -7.60 -7.67 -3.02
C VAL A 50 -9.09 -7.68 -2.64
N VAL A 51 -9.77 -8.77 -2.97
CA VAL A 51 -11.17 -9.01 -2.61
C VAL A 51 -11.19 -9.99 -1.46
N SER A 52 -11.71 -9.54 -0.32
CA SER A 52 -11.86 -10.36 0.88
C SER A 52 -13.03 -11.36 0.72
N GLY A 53 -12.82 -12.59 1.19
CA GLY A 53 -13.80 -13.67 1.11
C GLY A 53 -15.10 -13.40 1.85
N ASP A 54 -15.08 -12.52 2.86
CA ASP A 54 -16.27 -12.04 3.57
C ASP A 54 -17.27 -11.29 2.67
N LEU A 55 -16.83 -10.75 1.53
CA LEU A 55 -17.68 -10.13 0.51
C LEU A 55 -18.40 -11.17 -0.36
N LEU A 56 -17.92 -12.42 -0.37
CA LEU A 56 -18.29 -13.48 -1.30
C LEU A 56 -18.86 -14.71 -0.58
N SER A 57 -19.74 -14.50 0.40
CA SER A 57 -20.28 -15.58 1.23
C SER A 57 -21.00 -16.69 0.46
N ASP A 58 -21.58 -16.37 -0.70
CA ASP A 58 -22.22 -17.37 -1.57
C ASP A 58 -21.23 -18.39 -2.14
N PHE A 59 -19.94 -18.08 -2.13
CA PHE A 59 -18.86 -18.92 -2.64
C PHE A 59 -18.18 -19.78 -1.57
N HIS A 60 -18.56 -19.65 -0.30
CA HIS A 60 -17.89 -20.35 0.79
C HIS A 60 -18.06 -21.87 0.71
N GLY A 61 -16.98 -22.62 0.97
CA GLY A 61 -16.94 -24.09 0.91
C GLY A 61 -16.75 -24.67 -0.49
N PHE A 62 -16.45 -23.85 -1.50
CA PHE A 62 -16.09 -24.33 -2.83
C PHE A 62 -14.58 -24.46 -2.98
N ASP A 63 -14.14 -25.51 -3.68
CA ASP A 63 -12.71 -25.73 -3.91
C ASP A 63 -12.12 -24.57 -4.73
N ILE A 64 -11.04 -23.97 -4.21
CA ILE A 64 -10.40 -22.78 -4.82
C ILE A 64 -9.92 -23.02 -6.26
N ILE A 65 -9.64 -24.28 -6.61
CA ILE A 65 -9.17 -24.69 -7.95
C ILE A 65 -10.23 -24.55 -9.05
N ASP A 66 -11.50 -24.47 -8.68
CA ASP A 66 -12.65 -24.43 -9.60
C ASP A 66 -13.10 -23.00 -9.93
N PHE A 67 -12.45 -21.99 -9.36
CA PHE A 67 -12.73 -20.58 -9.65
C PHE A 67 -12.04 -20.11 -10.91
N ARG A 68 -12.68 -19.20 -11.64
CA ARG A 68 -12.10 -18.48 -12.78
C ARG A 68 -12.46 -17.01 -12.65
N LEU A 69 -11.53 -16.13 -13.05
CA LEU A 69 -11.76 -14.70 -13.10
C LEU A 69 -11.73 -14.22 -14.55
N TYR A 70 -12.74 -13.44 -14.93
CA TYR A 70 -12.88 -12.90 -16.27
C TYR A 70 -12.95 -11.37 -16.25
N ALA A 71 -12.49 -10.77 -17.33
CA ALA A 71 -12.75 -9.37 -17.68
C ALA A 71 -13.57 -9.30 -18.97
N TYR A 72 -14.41 -8.28 -19.10
CA TYR A 72 -15.17 -8.03 -20.31
C TYR A 72 -14.53 -6.88 -21.11
N SER A 73 -14.15 -7.17 -22.36
CA SER A 73 -13.63 -6.18 -23.30
C SER A 73 -13.82 -6.66 -24.73
N ASP A 74 -13.91 -5.73 -25.69
CA ASP A 74 -14.11 -6.03 -27.11
C ASP A 74 -15.31 -6.97 -27.36
N ASN A 75 -16.38 -6.75 -26.60
CA ASN A 75 -17.60 -7.57 -26.60
C ASN A 75 -17.40 -9.06 -26.27
N GLN A 76 -16.36 -9.42 -25.52
CA GLN A 76 -16.07 -10.81 -25.13
C GLN A 76 -15.52 -10.88 -23.69
N PHE A 77 -15.67 -12.05 -23.07
CA PHE A 77 -15.03 -12.35 -21.79
C PHE A 77 -13.67 -13.00 -22.02
N HIS A 78 -12.65 -12.48 -21.35
CA HIS A 78 -11.28 -12.99 -21.38
C HIS A 78 -10.88 -13.43 -19.98
N ILE A 79 -10.23 -14.59 -19.88
CA ILE A 79 -9.68 -15.07 -18.60
C ILE A 79 -8.50 -14.19 -18.22
N ILE A 80 -8.47 -13.75 -16.96
CA ILE A 80 -7.40 -12.89 -16.44
C ILE A 80 -6.60 -13.59 -15.34
N PRO A 81 -5.34 -13.18 -15.10
CA PRO A 81 -4.56 -13.70 -13.97
C PRO A 81 -5.22 -13.32 -12.66
N PHE A 82 -5.35 -14.31 -11.80
CA PHE A 82 -5.77 -14.12 -10.42
C PHE A 82 -5.14 -15.22 -9.56
N GLN A 83 -5.12 -15.01 -8.26
CA GLN A 83 -4.81 -16.06 -7.29
C GLN A 83 -5.75 -15.96 -6.09
N ILE A 84 -5.91 -17.08 -5.40
CA ILE A 84 -6.60 -17.16 -4.11
C ILE A 84 -5.54 -17.41 -3.05
N ASP A 85 -5.46 -16.54 -2.06
CA ASP A 85 -4.57 -16.63 -0.92
C ASP A 85 -5.34 -17.01 0.33
N GLU A 86 -5.19 -18.28 0.70
CA GLU A 86 -5.81 -18.90 1.86
C GLU A 86 -5.25 -18.35 3.18
N ARG A 87 -6.10 -18.29 4.19
CA ARG A 87 -5.69 -17.96 5.57
C ARG A 87 -6.25 -18.95 6.58
N ASP A 88 -5.39 -19.36 7.51
CA ASP A 88 -5.81 -20.22 8.60
C ASP A 88 -6.79 -19.52 9.57
N PRO A 89 -7.43 -20.24 10.50
CA PRO A 89 -8.34 -19.65 11.48
C PRO A 89 -7.72 -18.58 12.40
N GLU A 90 -6.40 -18.52 12.49
CA GLU A 90 -5.65 -17.48 13.20
C GLU A 90 -5.46 -16.22 12.34
N GLY A 91 -5.82 -16.27 11.06
CA GLY A 91 -5.71 -15.19 10.08
C GLY A 91 -4.34 -15.11 9.41
N GLU A 92 -3.48 -16.11 9.61
CA GLU A 92 -2.17 -16.20 8.98
C GLU A 92 -2.28 -16.80 7.59
N PHE A 93 -1.46 -16.33 6.64
CA PHE A 93 -1.44 -16.91 5.30
C PHE A 93 -0.99 -18.37 5.31
N VAL A 94 -1.64 -19.19 4.47
CA VAL A 94 -1.20 -20.55 4.19
C VAL A 94 -0.13 -20.53 3.09
N PHE A 95 1.04 -21.09 3.38
CA PHE A 95 2.19 -21.12 2.46
C PHE A 95 2.35 -22.48 1.78
N THR A 96 2.85 -22.46 0.54
CA THR A 96 3.03 -23.68 -0.28
C THR A 96 4.46 -24.22 -0.24
N GLY A 97 5.40 -23.47 0.33
CA GLY A 97 6.80 -23.89 0.51
C GLY A 97 7.43 -23.32 1.78
N GLY A 98 8.55 -23.92 2.19
CA GLY A 98 9.26 -23.59 3.43
C GLY A 98 8.84 -24.45 4.61
N ASP A 99 9.43 -24.18 5.78
CA ASP A 99 9.14 -24.89 7.03
C ASP A 99 7.73 -24.59 7.55
N ALA A 100 7.17 -23.43 7.19
CA ALA A 100 5.80 -23.00 7.46
C ALA A 100 4.82 -23.42 6.36
N ALA A 101 5.21 -24.29 5.42
CA ALA A 101 4.30 -24.82 4.42
C ALA A 101 3.21 -25.67 5.08
N GLY A 102 1.97 -25.51 4.65
CA GLY A 102 0.82 -26.20 5.21
C GLY A 102 -0.35 -26.27 4.24
N MET A 103 -1.44 -26.86 4.72
CA MET A 103 -2.76 -26.75 4.10
C MET A 103 -3.68 -26.12 5.13
N ASP A 104 -4.66 -25.37 4.68
CA ASP A 104 -5.71 -24.89 5.56
C ASP A 104 -6.51 -26.07 6.16
N ILE A 105 -7.16 -25.81 7.30
CA ILE A 105 -8.01 -26.78 7.99
C ILE A 105 -9.25 -27.15 7.17
N ASP A 106 -9.69 -26.28 6.26
CA ASP A 106 -10.81 -26.54 5.34
C ASP A 106 -10.41 -27.33 4.08
N GLY A 107 -9.10 -27.54 3.87
CA GLY A 107 -8.56 -28.39 2.83
C GLY A 107 -8.59 -27.79 1.42
N GLY A 108 -8.49 -26.47 1.26
CA GLY A 108 -8.50 -25.82 -0.06
C GLY A 108 -9.86 -25.26 -0.45
N GLN A 109 -10.73 -25.01 0.54
CA GLN A 109 -12.07 -24.52 0.31
C GLN A 109 -12.12 -23.02 0.56
N PHE A 110 -12.70 -22.27 -0.36
CA PHE A 110 -12.81 -20.84 -0.21
C PHE A 110 -13.64 -20.47 1.03
N ASP A 111 -13.17 -19.55 1.87
CA ASP A 111 -13.89 -19.13 3.07
C ASP A 111 -13.97 -17.59 3.25
N TYR A 112 -14.24 -17.11 4.47
CA TYR A 112 -14.43 -15.68 4.74
C TYR A 112 -13.14 -14.88 4.92
N ASN A 113 -12.02 -15.51 5.27
CA ASN A 113 -10.76 -14.81 5.55
C ASN A 113 -9.79 -14.85 4.34
N ASP A 114 -10.10 -15.69 3.35
CA ASP A 114 -9.37 -15.80 2.09
C ASP A 114 -9.35 -14.50 1.28
N GLU A 115 -8.31 -14.36 0.44
CA GLU A 115 -8.11 -13.20 -0.43
C GLU A 115 -8.06 -13.61 -1.91
N ILE A 116 -8.96 -13.07 -2.74
CA ILE A 116 -8.82 -13.12 -4.20
C ILE A 116 -8.01 -11.91 -4.65
N VAL A 117 -6.91 -12.15 -5.37
CA VAL A 117 -5.98 -11.09 -5.78
C VAL A 117 -5.80 -11.08 -7.30
N PHE A 118 -5.88 -9.89 -7.90
CA PHE A 118 -5.63 -9.64 -9.33
C PHE A 118 -5.09 -8.22 -9.56
N MET A 119 -4.65 -7.90 -10.77
CA MET A 119 -4.14 -6.55 -11.11
C MET A 119 -5.22 -5.70 -11.79
N ILE A 120 -5.35 -4.42 -11.40
CA ILE A 120 -6.37 -3.51 -11.96
C ILE A 120 -6.25 -3.32 -13.48
N LYS A 121 -5.04 -3.43 -14.03
CA LYS A 121 -4.79 -3.35 -15.48
C LYS A 121 -5.48 -4.46 -16.28
N ASP A 122 -5.78 -5.60 -15.66
CA ASP A 122 -6.44 -6.72 -16.33
C ASP A 122 -7.97 -6.64 -16.24
N ALA A 123 -8.52 -5.75 -15.41
CA ALA A 123 -9.97 -5.58 -15.29
C ALA A 123 -10.59 -4.97 -16.57
N GLY A 124 -11.87 -5.26 -16.79
CA GLY A 124 -12.62 -4.86 -17.98
C GLY A 124 -13.63 -3.75 -17.73
N GLY A 125 -14.46 -3.50 -18.75
CA GLY A 125 -15.67 -2.69 -18.62
C GLY A 125 -16.85 -3.50 -18.10
N GLU A 126 -17.98 -2.82 -17.84
CA GLU A 126 -19.24 -3.46 -17.48
C GLU A 126 -19.75 -4.30 -18.66
N ALA A 127 -20.06 -5.57 -18.42
CA ALA A 127 -20.69 -6.44 -19.40
C ALA A 127 -22.18 -6.08 -19.53
N PRO A 128 -22.76 -6.16 -20.75
CA PRO A 128 -24.20 -6.00 -20.93
C PRO A 128 -24.98 -6.99 -20.06
N GLN A 129 -26.10 -6.58 -19.48
CA GLN A 129 -26.87 -7.42 -18.52
C GLN A 129 -27.22 -8.81 -19.05
N ASN A 130 -27.44 -8.95 -20.36
CA ASN A 130 -27.77 -10.19 -21.04
C ASN A 130 -26.55 -11.07 -21.40
N GLN A 131 -25.34 -10.61 -21.12
CA GLN A 131 -24.10 -11.35 -21.31
C GLN A 131 -23.55 -11.80 -19.96
N TRP A 132 -22.97 -12.99 -19.94
CA TRP A 132 -22.33 -13.57 -18.77
C TRP A 132 -21.21 -14.52 -19.23
N PRO A 133 -20.15 -14.74 -18.43
CA PRO A 133 -19.11 -15.68 -18.81
C PRO A 133 -19.67 -17.07 -19.14
N PRO A 134 -19.14 -17.74 -20.19
CA PRO A 134 -19.81 -18.86 -20.86
C PRO A 134 -19.85 -20.20 -20.10
N ALA A 135 -19.40 -20.28 -18.85
CA ALA A 135 -19.42 -21.52 -18.08
C ALA A 135 -19.31 -21.21 -16.59
N GLY A 136 -20.30 -21.63 -15.80
CA GLY A 136 -20.29 -21.52 -14.34
C GLY A 136 -21.64 -21.87 -13.71
N SER A 137 -21.58 -22.54 -12.57
CA SER A 137 -22.78 -22.86 -11.76
C SER A 137 -23.21 -21.66 -10.91
N LEU A 138 -22.24 -20.83 -10.51
CA LEU A 138 -22.38 -19.62 -9.70
C LEU A 138 -21.40 -18.57 -10.21
N GLY A 139 -21.78 -17.30 -10.20
CA GLY A 139 -20.87 -16.21 -10.52
C GLY A 139 -21.21 -14.90 -9.82
N ALA A 140 -20.22 -14.03 -9.66
CA ALA A 140 -20.35 -12.71 -9.07
C ALA A 140 -19.69 -11.64 -9.95
N GLU A 141 -20.36 -10.51 -10.06
CA GLU A 141 -19.78 -9.29 -10.61
C GLU A 141 -19.10 -8.50 -9.49
N ILE A 142 -17.83 -8.18 -9.70
CA ILE A 142 -17.00 -7.40 -8.78
C ILE A 142 -16.72 -6.05 -9.42
N VAL A 143 -17.15 -4.98 -8.76
CA VAL A 143 -16.98 -3.60 -9.19
C VAL A 143 -15.82 -2.96 -8.43
N ILE A 144 -14.90 -2.37 -9.17
CA ILE A 144 -13.75 -1.64 -8.65
C ILE A 144 -13.96 -0.15 -8.93
N ILE A 145 -13.80 0.71 -7.91
CA ILE A 145 -14.10 2.14 -8.00
C ILE A 145 -12.91 2.94 -7.47
N ASP A 146 -12.49 3.99 -8.20
CA ASP A 146 -11.46 4.91 -7.70
C ASP A 146 -12.05 5.81 -6.60
N PRO A 147 -11.51 5.82 -5.37
CA PRO A 147 -11.99 6.71 -4.31
C PRO A 147 -11.83 8.20 -4.62
N LYS A 148 -10.93 8.59 -5.53
CA LYS A 148 -10.73 10.00 -5.93
C LYS A 148 -11.69 10.44 -7.03
N ASP A 149 -12.24 9.49 -7.79
CA ASP A 149 -13.18 9.74 -8.88
C ASP A 149 -14.12 8.55 -9.05
N ALA A 150 -15.31 8.65 -8.45
CA ALA A 150 -16.29 7.55 -8.47
C ALA A 150 -16.87 7.25 -9.87
N VAL A 151 -16.60 8.10 -10.87
CA VAL A 151 -16.93 7.82 -12.28
C VAL A 151 -15.97 6.79 -12.86
N GLN A 152 -14.74 6.71 -12.33
CA GLN A 152 -13.76 5.73 -12.76
C GLN A 152 -14.03 4.36 -12.14
N LYS A 153 -14.37 3.41 -13.01
CA LYS A 153 -14.77 2.07 -12.63
C LYS A 153 -14.16 1.02 -13.54
N ALA A 154 -13.97 -0.16 -12.97
CA ALA A 154 -13.60 -1.38 -13.66
C ALA A 154 -14.40 -2.57 -13.11
N TRP A 155 -14.52 -3.62 -13.91
CA TRP A 155 -15.28 -4.82 -13.56
C TRP A 155 -14.46 -6.08 -13.78
N VAL A 156 -14.64 -7.04 -12.89
CA VAL A 156 -14.23 -8.43 -13.10
C VAL A 156 -15.37 -9.37 -12.69
N TYR A 157 -15.35 -10.57 -13.24
CA TYR A 157 -16.41 -11.56 -13.08
C TYR A 157 -15.81 -12.83 -12.50
N LEU A 158 -16.12 -13.11 -11.23
CA LEU A 158 -15.73 -14.34 -10.56
C LEU A 158 -16.73 -15.43 -10.87
N ILE A 159 -16.24 -16.57 -11.34
CA ILE A 159 -17.08 -17.67 -11.80
C ILE A 159 -16.61 -18.97 -11.17
N PHE A 160 -17.53 -19.66 -10.49
CA PHE A 160 -17.31 -21.01 -9.98
C PHE A 160 -17.79 -22.03 -11.00
N SER A 161 -16.86 -22.92 -11.39
CA SER A 161 -17.02 -23.84 -12.51
C SER A 161 -16.50 -25.23 -12.13
N PRO A 162 -17.32 -26.04 -11.42
CA PRO A 162 -16.88 -27.29 -10.82
C PRO A 162 -16.43 -28.31 -11.87
N GLY A 163 -15.26 -28.91 -11.65
CA GLY A 163 -14.74 -29.96 -12.53
C GLY A 163 -14.50 -29.52 -13.98
N THR A 164 -14.41 -28.21 -14.23
CA THR A 164 -14.21 -27.69 -15.58
C THR A 164 -12.76 -27.73 -16.01
N SER A 165 -12.52 -28.06 -17.28
CA SER A 165 -11.22 -27.96 -17.96
C SER A 165 -10.90 -26.54 -18.44
N SER A 166 -11.61 -25.52 -17.96
CA SER A 166 -11.36 -24.13 -18.38
C SER A 166 -9.93 -23.77 -17.96
N PRO A 167 -9.04 -23.34 -18.86
CA PRO A 167 -7.67 -23.04 -18.48
C PRO A 167 -7.63 -21.85 -17.53
N LEU A 168 -6.65 -21.82 -16.63
CA LEU A 168 -6.27 -20.57 -15.96
C LEU A 168 -5.56 -19.66 -16.99
N SER A 169 -5.45 -18.37 -16.68
CA SER A 169 -4.59 -17.49 -17.45
C SER A 169 -3.15 -18.03 -17.43
N GLY A 170 -2.51 -18.09 -18.60
CA GLY A 170 -1.11 -18.52 -18.70
C GLY A 170 -0.09 -17.42 -18.37
N LYS A 171 -0.56 -16.24 -17.93
CA LYS A 171 0.28 -15.09 -17.62
C LYS A 171 0.65 -15.12 -16.15
N ASP A 172 1.95 -14.95 -15.90
CA ASP A 172 2.59 -14.96 -14.60
C ASP A 172 3.42 -13.67 -14.46
N TYR A 173 3.13 -12.88 -13.43
CA TYR A 173 3.71 -11.55 -13.24
C TYR A 173 5.01 -11.55 -12.46
N ILE A 174 5.20 -12.55 -11.61
CA ILE A 174 6.21 -12.50 -10.56
C ILE A 174 6.62 -13.92 -10.22
N THR A 175 7.90 -14.11 -10.00
CA THR A 175 8.44 -15.42 -9.63
C THR A 175 9.36 -15.25 -8.43
N TYR A 176 9.13 -16.05 -7.40
CA TYR A 176 10.10 -16.22 -6.32
C TYR A 176 10.94 -17.47 -6.52
N ILE A 177 12.26 -17.32 -6.38
CA ILE A 177 13.26 -18.38 -6.52
C ILE A 177 13.90 -18.62 -5.14
N PRO A 178 13.36 -19.53 -4.31
CA PRO A 178 13.75 -19.66 -2.90
C PRO A 178 15.23 -19.94 -2.68
N LYS A 179 15.83 -20.81 -3.52
CA LYS A 179 17.25 -21.18 -3.40
C LYS A 179 18.20 -20.00 -3.60
N GLN A 180 17.76 -18.97 -4.31
CA GLN A 180 18.55 -17.76 -4.58
C GLN A 180 18.07 -16.57 -3.74
N GLU A 181 17.00 -16.75 -2.94
CA GLU A 181 16.24 -15.67 -2.30
C GLU A 181 16.01 -14.47 -3.24
N LYS A 182 15.62 -14.80 -4.48
CA LYS A 182 15.48 -13.86 -5.58
C LYS A 182 14.03 -13.76 -6.02
N VAL A 183 13.58 -12.54 -6.25
CA VAL A 183 12.28 -12.22 -6.84
C VAL A 183 12.52 -11.62 -8.22
N THR A 184 11.76 -12.04 -9.22
CA THR A 184 11.88 -11.52 -10.60
C THR A 184 10.52 -11.26 -11.21
N SER A 185 10.37 -10.13 -11.89
CA SER A 185 9.25 -9.82 -12.77
C SER A 185 9.76 -9.42 -14.16
N ALA A 186 8.83 -9.05 -15.04
CA ALA A 186 9.18 -8.41 -16.32
C ALA A 186 9.85 -7.03 -16.16
N TYR A 187 9.80 -6.42 -14.97
CA TYR A 187 10.22 -5.04 -14.73
C TYR A 187 11.36 -4.88 -13.73
N TYR A 188 11.56 -5.81 -12.81
CA TYR A 188 12.69 -5.77 -11.89
C TYR A 188 13.17 -7.16 -11.49
N GLY A 189 14.44 -7.24 -11.11
CA GLY A 189 15.01 -8.33 -10.33
C GLY A 189 15.44 -7.79 -8.97
N MET A 190 15.10 -8.52 -7.91
CA MET A 190 15.49 -8.21 -6.54
C MET A 190 16.09 -9.45 -5.89
N ARG A 191 17.19 -9.33 -5.18
CA ARG A 191 17.80 -10.45 -4.45
C ARG A 191 18.15 -10.05 -3.02
N TYR A 192 17.93 -11.01 -2.12
CA TYR A 192 18.29 -10.91 -0.71
C TYR A 192 19.55 -11.74 -0.46
N MET A 193 20.39 -11.26 0.45
CA MET A 193 21.42 -12.11 1.05
C MET A 193 20.77 -12.98 2.12
N LYS A 194 21.07 -14.28 2.10
CA LYS A 194 20.56 -15.21 3.10
C LYS A 194 20.95 -14.73 4.50
N GLY A 195 19.95 -14.59 5.38
CA GLY A 195 20.14 -14.10 6.74
C GLY A 195 19.93 -12.60 6.92
N ALA A 196 19.79 -11.82 5.83
CA ALA A 196 19.57 -10.39 5.87
C ALA A 196 18.08 -10.04 5.66
N PRO A 197 17.54 -9.04 6.38
CA PRO A 197 16.14 -8.62 6.22
C PRO A 197 15.89 -7.75 4.98
N PHE A 198 16.95 -7.14 4.43
CA PHE A 198 16.86 -6.20 3.33
C PHE A 198 17.39 -6.81 2.03
N TYR A 199 16.87 -6.36 0.90
CA TYR A 199 17.42 -6.71 -0.39
C TYR A 199 18.75 -5.98 -0.61
N MET A 200 19.63 -6.65 -1.35
CA MET A 200 20.99 -6.19 -1.63
C MET A 200 21.13 -5.82 -3.09
N ASP A 201 20.46 -6.56 -3.98
CA ASP A 201 20.61 -6.34 -5.40
C ASP A 201 19.29 -5.90 -6.01
N LEU A 202 19.36 -4.90 -6.89
CA LEU A 202 18.25 -4.46 -7.72
C LEU A 202 18.71 -4.26 -9.16
N SER A 203 17.96 -4.83 -10.09
CA SER A 203 18.22 -4.64 -11.52
C SER A 203 16.92 -4.46 -12.30
N TYR A 204 17.01 -3.74 -13.43
CA TYR A 204 15.94 -3.67 -14.41
C TYR A 204 16.39 -4.40 -15.68
N PRO A 205 15.60 -5.34 -16.22
CA PRO A 205 15.97 -6.00 -17.46
C PRO A 205 15.96 -4.99 -18.64
N PRO A 206 16.71 -5.25 -19.72
CA PRO A 206 16.69 -4.40 -20.92
C PRO A 206 15.29 -4.20 -21.51
N SER A 207 14.41 -5.21 -21.42
CA SER A 207 13.02 -5.12 -21.83
C SER A 207 12.19 -4.09 -21.05
N ALA A 208 12.64 -3.73 -19.85
CA ALA A 208 12.03 -2.71 -18.99
C ALA A 208 12.77 -1.36 -19.03
N GLY A 209 13.73 -1.19 -19.95
CA GLY A 209 14.51 0.02 -20.10
C GLY A 209 15.73 0.13 -19.17
N GLY A 210 16.11 -0.96 -18.49
CA GLY A 210 17.31 -1.02 -17.66
C GLY A 210 18.53 -1.60 -18.37
N SER A 211 19.62 -1.75 -17.63
CA SER A 211 20.88 -2.32 -18.13
C SER A 211 20.92 -3.85 -18.04
N GLY A 212 20.06 -4.46 -17.21
CA GLY A 212 20.15 -5.86 -16.79
C GLY A 212 21.16 -6.11 -15.67
N GLU A 213 22.00 -5.13 -15.37
CA GLU A 213 23.01 -5.19 -14.32
C GLU A 213 22.43 -4.69 -12.99
N ASP A 214 23.01 -5.16 -11.90
CA ASP A 214 22.72 -4.64 -10.56
C ASP A 214 23.24 -3.21 -10.43
N PHE A 215 22.40 -2.31 -9.93
CA PHE A 215 22.76 -0.90 -9.71
C PHE A 215 22.75 -0.52 -8.22
N PHE A 216 22.40 -1.45 -7.35
CA PHE A 216 22.17 -1.26 -5.93
C PHE A 216 23.20 -2.07 -5.14
N ASP A 217 23.74 -1.51 -4.06
CA ASP A 217 24.64 -2.23 -3.16
C ASP A 217 23.84 -2.85 -2.02
N ARG A 218 23.13 -2.00 -1.26
CA ARG A 218 22.26 -2.43 -0.14
C ARG A 218 21.43 -1.30 0.44
N ILE A 219 20.44 -1.69 1.24
CA ILE A 219 19.85 -0.78 2.23
C ILE A 219 20.77 -0.75 3.44
N LYS A 220 21.23 0.45 3.79
CA LYS A 220 22.06 0.70 4.98
C LYS A 220 21.19 1.27 6.10
N VAL A 221 21.46 0.81 7.32
CA VAL A 221 20.82 1.30 8.54
C VAL A 221 21.91 1.80 9.48
N ARG A 222 21.72 2.98 10.06
CA ARG A 222 22.62 3.55 11.07
C ARG A 222 21.77 3.96 12.26
N LEU A 223 21.80 3.20 13.36
CA LEU A 223 21.17 3.60 14.61
C LEU A 223 22.26 3.96 15.62
N SER A 224 22.09 5.09 16.27
CA SER A 224 22.98 5.56 17.34
C SER A 224 22.14 6.01 18.52
N VAL A 225 22.37 5.42 19.70
CA VAL A 225 21.62 5.72 20.93
C VAL A 225 22.61 6.03 22.04
N ASN A 226 22.43 7.19 22.69
CA ASN A 226 23.09 7.52 23.95
C ASN A 226 22.18 7.11 25.09
N ALA A 227 22.60 6.10 25.86
CA ALA A 227 21.86 5.52 26.97
C ALA A 227 22.66 5.61 28.28
N PHE A 228 21.95 5.33 29.37
CA PHE A 228 22.40 5.38 30.76
C PHE A 228 23.01 6.73 31.13
N PHE A 229 22.34 7.85 30.80
CA PHE A 229 22.82 9.21 31.06
C PHE A 229 24.17 9.48 30.39
N ASP A 230 24.24 9.17 29.09
CA ASP A 230 25.41 9.30 28.23
C ASP A 230 26.62 8.43 28.62
N LEU A 231 26.44 7.44 29.52
CA LEU A 231 27.49 6.49 29.89
C LEU A 231 27.72 5.38 28.86
N LEU A 232 26.71 5.10 28.02
CA LEU A 232 26.78 4.04 27.01
C LEU A 232 26.35 4.58 25.65
N HIS A 233 27.25 4.47 24.67
CA HIS A 233 26.96 4.75 23.26
C HIS A 233 26.71 3.43 22.52
N ILE A 234 25.50 3.24 22.03
CA ILE A 234 25.09 2.04 21.29
C ILE A 234 25.00 2.40 19.81
N GLN A 235 25.78 1.70 18.98
CA GLN A 235 25.68 1.78 17.53
C GLN A 235 25.15 0.47 16.96
N LYS A 236 24.27 0.56 15.98
CA LYS A 236 23.69 -0.57 15.26
C LYS A 236 23.67 -0.32 13.78
N THR A 237 23.90 -1.38 13.02
CA THR A 237 23.78 -1.36 11.56
C THR A 237 22.83 -2.45 11.08
N GLU A 238 22.59 -2.52 9.77
CA GLU A 238 21.84 -3.61 9.13
C GLU A 238 22.39 -5.00 9.49
N GLU A 239 23.68 -5.13 9.83
CA GLU A 239 24.32 -6.38 10.27
C GLU A 239 23.85 -6.85 11.66
N ASP A 240 23.21 -5.98 12.45
CA ASP A 240 22.59 -6.35 13.72
C ASP A 240 21.21 -7.00 13.55
N PHE A 241 20.67 -7.01 12.32
CA PHE A 241 19.42 -7.66 12.00
C PHE A 241 19.66 -9.04 11.39
N ARG A 242 18.81 -9.99 11.74
CA ARG A 242 18.83 -11.35 11.18
C ARG A 242 17.43 -11.66 10.67
N SER A 243 17.34 -12.29 9.50
CA SER A 243 16.07 -12.72 8.93
C SER A 243 16.17 -14.14 8.40
N VAL A 244 15.13 -14.94 8.62
CA VAL A 244 15.03 -16.31 8.12
C VAL A 244 13.72 -16.45 7.36
N VAL A 245 13.79 -16.84 6.09
CA VAL A 245 12.58 -17.20 5.33
C VAL A 245 12.07 -18.54 5.85
N VAL A 246 10.90 -18.51 6.48
CA VAL A 246 10.26 -19.71 7.03
C VAL A 246 9.14 -20.23 6.13
N GLY A 247 8.57 -19.39 5.27
CA GLY A 247 7.50 -19.80 4.36
C GLY A 247 7.46 -18.94 3.10
N TRP A 248 6.97 -19.51 2.00
CA TRP A 248 6.70 -18.74 0.79
C TRP A 248 5.54 -19.32 -0.02
N LYS A 249 4.94 -18.46 -0.83
CA LYS A 249 3.97 -18.81 -1.86
C LYS A 249 4.33 -18.06 -3.13
N ASP A 250 4.40 -18.79 -4.24
CA ASP A 250 4.68 -18.23 -5.56
C ASP A 250 3.41 -18.35 -6.40
N GLY A 251 2.78 -17.21 -6.69
CA GLY A 251 1.50 -17.12 -7.39
C GLY A 251 1.59 -16.19 -8.60
N PRO A 252 0.68 -16.32 -9.58
CA PRO A 252 0.76 -15.58 -10.85
C PRO A 252 0.58 -14.06 -10.72
N VAL A 253 0.09 -13.57 -9.58
CA VAL A 253 -0.15 -12.14 -9.32
C VAL A 253 0.82 -11.57 -8.30
N ARG A 254 1.00 -12.27 -7.18
CA ARG A 254 1.95 -11.93 -6.13
C ARG A 254 2.69 -13.16 -5.62
N ALA A 255 3.96 -12.96 -5.31
CA ALA A 255 4.72 -13.87 -4.47
C ALA A 255 4.71 -13.35 -3.03
N MET A 256 4.69 -14.25 -2.05
CA MET A 256 4.72 -13.91 -0.63
C MET A 256 5.88 -14.63 0.06
N ARG A 257 6.58 -13.93 0.95
CA ARG A 257 7.62 -14.51 1.82
C ARG A 257 7.29 -14.22 3.28
N LYS A 258 7.08 -15.28 4.07
CA LYS A 258 7.07 -15.18 5.53
C LYS A 258 8.49 -15.26 6.05
N VAL A 259 8.89 -14.21 6.74
CA VAL A 259 10.22 -14.08 7.32
C VAL A 259 10.11 -13.92 8.82
N GLU A 260 11.00 -14.61 9.54
CA GLU A 260 11.21 -14.45 10.97
C GLU A 260 12.40 -13.54 11.20
N ASN A 261 12.17 -12.39 11.84
CA ASN A 261 13.17 -11.35 12.03
C ASN A 261 13.62 -11.28 13.49
N TYR A 262 14.91 -11.04 13.69
CA TYR A 262 15.53 -10.83 14.99
C TYR A 262 16.42 -9.60 14.94
N PHE A 263 16.49 -8.89 16.06
CA PHE A 263 17.38 -7.75 16.23
C PHE A 263 18.31 -7.97 17.42
N ARG A 264 19.61 -7.80 17.20
CA ARG A 264 20.61 -7.88 18.28
C ARG A 264 20.58 -6.58 19.09
N ILE A 265 20.13 -6.65 20.33
CA ILE A 265 19.99 -5.48 21.22
C ILE A 265 21.35 -5.10 21.81
N LEU A 266 21.96 -5.96 22.63
CA LEU A 266 23.25 -5.71 23.29
C LEU A 266 24.00 -7.02 23.50
N PHE A 267 25.30 -7.05 23.20
CA PHE A 267 26.13 -8.25 23.32
C PHE A 267 25.47 -9.46 22.60
N ASN A 268 25.13 -10.51 23.35
CA ASN A 268 24.47 -11.73 22.85
C ASN A 268 22.95 -11.74 23.11
N LEU A 269 22.36 -10.63 23.56
CA LEU A 269 20.92 -10.49 23.77
C LEU A 269 20.25 -10.09 22.46
N SER A 270 19.34 -10.93 21.99
CA SER A 270 18.45 -10.65 20.86
C SER A 270 17.05 -10.30 21.32
N SER A 271 16.31 -9.57 20.49
CA SER A 271 14.87 -9.41 20.63
C SER A 271 14.16 -10.77 20.53
N PRO A 272 12.92 -10.90 21.05
CA PRO A 272 11.99 -11.90 20.54
C PRO A 272 11.90 -11.81 19.02
N SER A 273 11.63 -12.93 18.35
CA SER A 273 11.38 -12.90 16.91
C SER A 273 10.07 -12.20 16.60
N ILE A 274 10.04 -11.59 15.42
CA ILE A 274 8.85 -10.96 14.83
C ILE A 274 8.68 -11.53 13.43
N PHE A 275 7.50 -12.06 13.14
CA PHE A 275 7.16 -12.50 11.80
C PHE A 275 6.68 -11.33 10.95
N SER A 276 7.08 -11.30 9.69
CA SER A 276 6.47 -10.43 8.68
C SER A 276 6.22 -11.22 7.40
N VAL A 277 5.20 -10.79 6.64
CA VAL A 277 4.93 -11.34 5.31
C VAL A 277 5.18 -10.23 4.30
N ASN A 278 6.21 -10.41 3.49
CA ASN A 278 6.53 -9.49 2.40
C ASN A 278 5.76 -9.94 1.16
N GLU A 279 5.09 -9.01 0.49
CA GLU A 279 4.35 -9.27 -0.74
C GLU A 279 5.07 -8.63 -1.92
N TYR A 280 5.20 -9.36 -3.01
CA TYR A 280 5.90 -8.94 -4.22
C TYR A 280 4.96 -9.01 -5.39
N TYR A 281 4.77 -7.89 -6.06
CA TYR A 281 3.97 -7.76 -7.27
C TYR A 281 4.89 -7.42 -8.45
N GLU A 282 4.30 -7.39 -9.64
CA GLU A 282 4.98 -7.13 -10.91
C GLU A 282 5.87 -5.86 -10.91
N ARG A 283 5.45 -4.80 -10.18
CA ARG A 283 6.13 -3.49 -10.14
C ARG A 283 6.24 -2.88 -8.74
N MET A 284 6.00 -3.65 -7.68
CA MET A 284 6.13 -3.15 -6.32
C MET A 284 6.35 -4.24 -5.29
N THR A 285 6.82 -3.84 -4.12
CA THR A 285 6.83 -4.67 -2.92
C THR A 285 6.05 -3.98 -1.81
N TYR A 286 5.30 -4.77 -1.03
CA TYR A 286 4.71 -4.34 0.23
C TYR A 286 5.42 -5.04 1.38
N THR A 287 5.98 -4.25 2.28
CA THR A 287 6.73 -4.74 3.45
C THR A 287 6.13 -4.12 4.71
N PRO A 288 5.11 -4.76 5.30
CA PRO A 288 4.55 -4.28 6.55
C PRO A 288 5.60 -4.39 7.66
N VAL A 289 5.72 -3.33 8.45
CA VAL A 289 6.61 -3.24 9.60
C VAL A 289 5.74 -3.16 10.84
N GLN A 290 5.57 -4.29 11.51
CA GLN A 290 4.87 -4.35 12.79
C GLN A 290 5.82 -4.01 13.93
N LEU A 291 5.56 -2.87 14.57
CA LEU A 291 6.29 -2.40 15.73
C LEU A 291 5.48 -2.69 16.99
N THR A 292 5.93 -3.64 17.81
CA THR A 292 5.32 -3.90 19.12
C THR A 292 6.09 -3.19 20.21
N ILE A 293 5.41 -2.27 20.90
CA ILE A 293 5.94 -1.49 22.02
C ILE A 293 5.32 -2.04 23.32
N PRO A 294 6.05 -2.82 24.14
CA PRO A 294 5.47 -3.49 25.30
C PRO A 294 5.41 -2.62 26.56
N PHE A 295 5.95 -1.40 26.53
CA PHE A 295 6.06 -0.49 27.67
C PHE A 295 5.79 0.95 27.27
N LYS A 296 5.51 1.82 28.24
CA LYS A 296 5.46 3.26 27.97
C LYS A 296 6.86 3.77 27.62
N LEU A 297 7.03 4.38 26.46
CA LEU A 297 8.33 4.89 26.03
C LEU A 297 8.91 5.84 27.07
N LYS A 298 8.13 6.81 27.58
CA LYS A 298 8.57 7.73 28.65
C LYS A 298 9.30 7.02 29.81
N TRP A 299 8.78 5.86 30.25
CA TRP A 299 9.41 5.10 31.32
C TRP A 299 10.79 4.57 30.92
N VAL A 300 10.97 4.07 29.70
CA VAL A 300 12.28 3.64 29.17
C VAL A 300 13.24 4.81 29.12
N PHE A 301 12.83 5.92 28.51
CA PHE A 301 13.69 7.11 28.37
C PHE A 301 14.19 7.59 29.74
N ASN A 302 13.29 7.67 30.73
CA ASN A 302 13.65 8.09 32.09
C ASN A 302 14.49 7.05 32.83
N SER A 303 14.14 5.77 32.74
CA SER A 303 14.82 4.70 33.50
C SER A 303 16.22 4.42 32.98
N PHE A 304 16.42 4.55 31.67
CA PHE A 304 17.69 4.32 31.01
C PHE A 304 18.39 5.62 30.62
N GLY A 305 17.93 6.80 31.05
CA GLY A 305 18.55 8.08 30.74
C GLY A 305 18.90 8.23 29.25
N VAL A 306 17.96 7.91 28.36
CA VAL A 306 18.15 8.01 26.91
C VAL A 306 17.97 9.47 26.51
N ASN A 307 19.07 10.14 26.16
CA ASN A 307 19.10 11.58 25.91
C ASN A 307 19.14 11.93 24.42
N ASP A 308 19.71 11.07 23.59
CA ASP A 308 19.77 11.24 22.14
C ASP A 308 19.66 9.88 21.44
N TRP A 309 18.93 9.86 20.34
CA TRP A 309 18.80 8.72 19.45
C TRP A 309 18.68 9.23 18.03
N THR A 310 19.57 8.79 17.14
CA THR A 310 19.50 9.05 15.71
C THR A 310 19.33 7.75 14.95
N TRP A 311 18.55 7.79 13.88
CA TRP A 311 18.42 6.70 12.94
C TRP A 311 18.51 7.23 11.52
N THR A 312 19.18 6.48 10.67
CA THR A 312 19.25 6.74 9.24
C THR A 312 19.01 5.42 8.51
N ILE A 313 18.16 5.45 7.48
CA ILE A 313 17.95 4.33 6.57
C ILE A 313 17.96 4.86 5.13
N TYR A 314 18.79 4.27 4.29
CA TYR A 314 19.02 4.73 2.92
C TYR A 314 19.41 3.58 2.01
N GLY A 315 19.11 3.73 0.74
CA GLY A 315 19.65 2.87 -0.31
C GLY A 315 21.01 3.40 -0.73
N ASP A 316 21.97 2.50 -0.88
CA ASP A 316 23.25 2.75 -1.52
C ASP A 316 23.20 2.18 -2.94
N PHE A 317 23.42 3.03 -3.93
CA PHE A 317 23.14 2.73 -5.34
C PHE A 317 24.20 3.29 -6.29
N PRO A 318 25.44 2.77 -6.25
CA PRO A 318 26.55 3.28 -7.08
C PRO A 318 26.22 3.28 -8.58
N GLY A 319 25.36 2.36 -9.05
CA GLY A 319 24.93 2.32 -10.46
C GLY A 319 24.13 3.54 -10.92
N LEU A 320 23.54 4.30 -9.98
CA LEU A 320 22.80 5.54 -10.27
C LEU A 320 23.68 6.79 -10.39
N LYS A 321 25.01 6.70 -10.34
CA LYS A 321 25.91 7.82 -10.69
C LYS A 321 25.53 8.44 -12.03
N GLY A 322 25.35 9.75 -12.08
CA GLY A 322 24.88 10.51 -13.24
C GLY A 322 23.34 10.56 -13.39
N GLY A 323 22.61 9.84 -12.55
CA GLY A 323 21.16 9.88 -12.42
C GLY A 323 20.67 11.04 -11.54
N LEU A 324 19.38 11.02 -11.21
CA LEU A 324 18.69 12.10 -10.49
C LEU A 324 17.95 11.58 -9.26
N ALA A 325 18.02 12.36 -8.17
CA ALA A 325 17.19 12.22 -6.98
C ALA A 325 16.08 13.26 -6.96
N TYR A 326 14.85 12.83 -6.72
CA TYR A 326 13.67 13.69 -6.60
C TYR A 326 13.00 13.49 -5.25
N THR A 327 12.43 14.57 -4.71
CA THR A 327 11.53 14.57 -3.57
C THR A 327 10.44 15.61 -3.78
N ASP A 328 9.40 15.62 -2.94
CA ASP A 328 8.40 16.70 -2.88
C ASP A 328 9.02 18.07 -2.58
N ARG A 329 10.23 18.12 -2.01
CA ARG A 329 11.02 19.34 -1.81
C ARG A 329 11.94 19.70 -2.96
N ASN A 330 12.44 18.68 -3.67
CA ASN A 330 13.48 18.83 -4.69
C ASN A 330 12.95 18.40 -6.07
N VAL A 331 11.85 19.02 -6.50
CA VAL A 331 11.11 18.66 -7.73
C VAL A 331 11.89 18.87 -9.03
N LYS A 332 12.96 19.67 -9.00
CA LYS A 332 13.84 19.88 -10.16
C LYS A 332 14.84 18.73 -10.38
N GLY A 333 14.99 17.86 -9.38
CA GLY A 333 15.97 16.79 -9.39
C GLY A 333 17.36 17.28 -8.97
N PHE A 334 18.04 16.46 -8.17
CA PHE A 334 19.46 16.62 -7.84
C PHE A 334 20.27 15.56 -8.58
N GLN A 335 21.36 15.94 -9.25
CA GLN A 335 22.18 15.01 -10.00
C GLN A 335 23.28 14.40 -9.15
N PHE A 336 23.34 13.07 -9.10
CA PHE A 336 24.46 12.36 -8.48
C PHE A 336 25.70 12.46 -9.37
N THR A 337 26.79 13.04 -8.87
CA THR A 337 28.07 13.14 -9.57
C THR A 337 29.18 12.33 -8.90
N GLY A 338 28.96 11.91 -7.66
CA GLY A 338 29.89 11.18 -6.79
C GLY A 338 30.97 12.05 -6.16
N ASN A 339 30.87 13.39 -6.21
CA ASN A 339 31.92 14.29 -5.71
C ASN A 339 31.42 15.52 -4.92
N HIS A 340 30.15 15.49 -4.49
CA HIS A 340 29.55 16.59 -3.76
C HIS A 340 29.81 16.46 -2.25
N SER A 341 30.36 17.52 -1.65
CA SER A 341 30.56 17.55 -0.20
C SER A 341 29.24 17.77 0.55
N PRO A 342 29.15 17.43 1.84
CA PRO A 342 27.99 17.73 2.66
C PRO A 342 27.59 19.22 2.64
N GLU A 343 28.55 20.14 2.59
CA GLU A 343 28.28 21.59 2.49
C GLU A 343 27.59 21.93 1.17
N TYR A 344 28.06 21.36 0.06
CA TYR A 344 27.42 21.55 -1.24
C TYR A 344 25.96 21.07 -1.23
N LEU A 345 25.72 19.88 -0.66
CA LEU A 345 24.36 19.31 -0.56
C LEU A 345 23.44 20.23 0.26
N ASN A 346 23.91 20.74 1.40
CA ASN A 346 23.15 21.68 2.24
C ASN A 346 22.81 23.01 1.54
N GLU A 347 23.64 23.46 0.59
CA GLU A 347 23.43 24.72 -0.15
C GLU A 347 22.51 24.55 -1.38
N HIS A 348 22.40 23.34 -1.93
CA HIS A 348 21.76 23.09 -3.23
C HIS A 348 20.51 22.21 -3.16
N ILE A 349 20.27 21.54 -2.04
CA ILE A 349 19.14 20.62 -1.83
C ILE A 349 18.42 21.03 -0.56
N ASP A 350 17.09 21.02 -0.61
CA ASP A 350 16.28 21.10 0.61
C ASP A 350 16.29 19.74 1.31
N LEU A 351 17.12 19.63 2.37
CA LEU A 351 17.24 18.42 3.19
C LEU A 351 16.18 18.33 4.30
N SER A 352 15.18 19.20 4.30
CA SER A 352 14.15 19.24 5.33
C SER A 352 13.16 18.07 5.22
N ARG A 353 12.01 18.21 5.86
CA ARG A 353 10.99 17.16 5.96
C ARG A 353 10.36 16.90 4.61
N PHE A 354 10.28 15.64 4.23
CA PHE A 354 9.80 15.21 2.93
C PHE A 354 8.81 14.05 3.10
N SER A 355 7.88 13.91 2.16
CA SER A 355 6.82 12.88 2.23
C SER A 355 7.04 11.73 1.23
N TRP A 356 7.76 11.99 0.14
CA TRP A 356 8.12 10.97 -0.86
C TRP A 356 9.39 11.36 -1.60
N GLY A 357 10.10 10.37 -2.12
CA GLY A 357 11.27 10.58 -2.97
C GLY A 357 11.63 9.34 -3.79
N TYR A 358 12.30 9.55 -4.92
CA TYR A 358 12.80 8.47 -5.78
C TYR A 358 14.13 8.85 -6.44
N ASN A 359 14.90 7.83 -6.80
CA ASN A 359 16.20 7.96 -7.45
C ASN A 359 16.15 7.20 -8.77
N THR A 360 16.50 7.85 -9.88
CA THR A 360 16.34 7.25 -11.22
C THR A 360 17.52 7.57 -12.13
N LYS A 361 17.82 6.64 -13.04
CA LYS A 361 18.78 6.85 -14.12
C LYS A 361 18.31 6.15 -15.40
N PRO A 362 18.09 6.89 -16.50
CA PRO A 362 17.72 6.31 -17.78
C PRO A 362 18.71 5.23 -18.23
N GLY A 363 18.18 4.08 -18.66
CA GLY A 363 18.99 2.94 -19.09
C GLY A 363 19.56 2.10 -17.93
N VAL A 364 19.26 2.43 -16.66
CA VAL A 364 19.76 1.69 -15.49
C VAL A 364 18.61 1.20 -14.62
N GLY A 365 17.90 2.11 -13.93
CA GLY A 365 16.90 1.71 -12.94
C GLY A 365 16.27 2.89 -12.20
N THR A 366 15.19 2.59 -11.48
CA THR A 366 14.57 3.49 -10.50
C THR A 366 14.46 2.79 -9.16
N TRP A 367 14.84 3.47 -8.09
CA TRP A 367 14.55 3.10 -6.71
C TRP A 367 13.61 4.13 -6.09
N PHE A 368 12.36 3.71 -5.86
CA PHE A 368 11.30 4.55 -5.31
C PHE A 368 10.76 3.94 -4.02
N PRO A 369 11.42 4.17 -2.87
CA PRO A 369 10.91 3.76 -1.58
C PRO A 369 9.71 4.63 -1.17
N ASN A 370 8.68 4.01 -0.61
CA ASN A 370 7.51 4.70 -0.07
C ASN A 370 7.27 4.23 1.36
N LEU A 371 7.65 5.07 2.32
CA LEU A 371 7.37 4.81 3.73
C LEU A 371 5.99 5.36 4.07
N LEU A 372 5.07 4.49 4.44
CA LEU A 372 3.73 4.85 4.88
C LEU A 372 3.74 5.06 6.40
N LEU A 373 3.68 6.33 6.79
CA LEU A 373 3.60 6.75 8.18
C LEU A 373 2.25 7.43 8.46
N PRO A 374 1.77 7.40 9.71
CA PRO A 374 0.80 8.39 10.17
C PRO A 374 1.29 9.82 9.87
N GLU A 375 0.39 10.72 9.45
CA GLU A 375 0.78 12.05 8.93
C GLU A 375 1.63 12.84 9.94
N MET A 376 1.28 12.71 11.22
CA MET A 376 2.00 13.29 12.35
C MET A 376 3.49 12.91 12.40
N LEU A 377 3.89 11.74 11.88
CA LEU A 377 5.27 11.26 11.93
C LEU A 377 6.14 11.70 10.74
N TYR A 378 5.59 12.29 9.67
CA TYR A 378 6.47 12.88 8.64
C TYR A 378 7.14 14.17 9.15
N GLY A 379 6.63 14.78 10.22
CA GLY A 379 7.22 15.96 10.87
C GLY A 379 8.58 15.72 11.54
N ILE A 380 9.06 14.48 11.59
CA ILE A 380 10.29 14.07 12.29
C ILE A 380 11.28 13.34 11.38
N VAL A 381 10.93 13.20 10.10
CA VAL A 381 11.75 12.55 9.08
C VAL A 381 12.31 13.61 8.14
N THR A 382 13.62 13.63 7.95
CA THR A 382 14.34 14.54 7.04
C THR A 382 15.06 13.76 5.95
N LEU A 383 15.32 14.40 4.82
CA LEU A 383 16.04 13.78 3.70
C LEU A 383 17.50 13.52 4.08
N HIS A 384 17.94 12.28 3.94
CA HIS A 384 19.35 11.91 3.99
C HIS A 384 19.85 11.70 2.56
N ILE A 385 20.93 12.36 2.16
CA ILE A 385 21.54 12.19 0.84
C ILE A 385 23.05 12.30 0.96
N VAL A 386 23.75 11.45 0.22
CA VAL A 386 25.21 11.42 0.11
C VAL A 386 25.59 11.20 -1.35
N ASP A 387 26.60 11.91 -1.81
CA ASP A 387 27.10 11.82 -3.19
C ASP A 387 28.63 11.95 -3.22
N ASP A 388 29.31 10.97 -2.61
CA ASP A 388 30.77 10.93 -2.46
C ASP A 388 31.29 9.51 -2.67
N GLU A 389 31.88 9.26 -3.84
CA GLU A 389 32.44 7.94 -4.22
C GLU A 389 33.74 7.58 -3.48
N THR A 390 34.23 8.47 -2.61
CA THR A 390 35.43 8.24 -1.79
C THR A 390 35.11 8.00 -0.32
N LEU A 391 33.86 8.21 0.10
CA LEU A 391 33.43 8.04 1.48
C LEU A 391 33.14 6.57 1.79
N PRO A 392 33.94 5.90 2.65
CA PRO A 392 33.66 4.53 3.05
C PRO A 392 32.52 4.50 4.07
N ASP A 393 31.61 3.56 3.91
CA ASP A 393 30.51 3.35 4.84
C ASP A 393 30.18 1.85 4.99
N PRO A 394 31.10 1.08 5.60
CA PRO A 394 31.00 -0.37 5.63
C PRO A 394 29.80 -0.85 6.46
N PRO A 395 29.23 -2.02 6.12
CA PRO A 395 29.62 -2.89 5.01
C PRO A 395 29.14 -2.35 3.65
N GLU A 396 29.94 -2.56 2.61
CA GLU A 396 29.67 -2.16 1.22
C GLU A 396 30.34 -3.15 0.27
N ASP A 397 29.67 -3.50 -0.82
CA ASP A 397 30.23 -4.34 -1.88
C ASP A 397 31.02 -3.49 -2.88
N THR A 398 30.58 -2.25 -3.08
CA THR A 398 31.28 -1.23 -3.89
C THR A 398 31.71 -0.06 -2.99
N PRO A 399 33.01 0.23 -2.87
CA PRO A 399 33.46 1.37 -2.06
C PRO A 399 32.94 2.72 -2.56
N GLY A 400 32.65 3.62 -1.62
CA GLY A 400 32.07 4.92 -1.90
C GLY A 400 30.56 4.93 -1.67
N LEU A 401 29.97 6.13 -1.61
CA LEU A 401 28.58 6.28 -1.23
C LEU A 401 27.82 7.22 -2.16
N ILE A 402 26.92 6.65 -2.95
CA ILE A 402 25.89 7.38 -3.70
C ILE A 402 24.56 6.89 -3.16
N ALA A 403 23.95 7.70 -2.31
CA ALA A 403 22.87 7.26 -1.46
C ALA A 403 21.82 8.33 -1.24
N ALA A 404 20.60 7.87 -1.04
CA ALA A 404 19.51 8.70 -0.54
C ALA A 404 18.57 7.87 0.33
N GLY A 405 17.89 8.55 1.23
CA GLY A 405 16.94 7.94 2.13
C GLY A 405 16.48 8.95 3.16
N MET A 406 16.45 8.53 4.41
CA MET A 406 15.83 9.30 5.47
C MET A 406 16.64 9.22 6.75
N GLU A 407 16.60 10.32 7.49
CA GLU A 407 17.16 10.45 8.81
C GLU A 407 16.07 10.93 9.76
N GLY A 408 16.09 10.42 10.98
CA GLY A 408 15.35 10.99 12.09
C GLY A 408 16.24 11.12 13.32
N ARG A 409 16.03 12.19 14.08
CA ARG A 409 16.67 12.38 15.39
C ARG A 409 15.62 12.57 16.46
N TRP A 410 15.66 11.70 17.45
CA TRP A 410 14.71 11.65 18.54
C TRP A 410 14.66 12.93 19.36
N LYS A 411 15.79 13.62 19.52
CA LYS A 411 15.81 14.93 20.20
C LYS A 411 14.92 16.00 19.56
N TYR A 412 14.47 15.79 18.31
CA TYR A 412 13.52 16.65 17.61
C TYR A 412 12.08 16.16 17.68
N PHE A 413 11.82 15.00 18.28
CA PHE A 413 10.46 14.54 18.55
C PHE A 413 9.90 15.38 19.69
N HIS A 414 8.64 15.80 19.56
CA HIS A 414 8.00 16.55 20.62
C HIS A 414 7.82 15.65 21.86
N PRO A 415 8.12 16.12 23.10
CA PRO A 415 8.00 15.32 24.31
C PRO A 415 6.62 14.66 24.49
N ASP A 416 5.56 15.38 24.10
CA ASP A 416 4.18 14.87 24.14
C ASP A 416 4.02 13.56 23.35
N LEU A 417 4.69 13.39 22.22
CA LEU A 417 4.58 12.15 21.44
C LEU A 417 5.08 10.94 22.25
N VAL A 418 6.17 11.11 22.99
CA VAL A 418 6.75 10.06 23.85
C VAL A 418 5.85 9.73 25.04
N ASP A 419 5.18 10.76 25.56
CA ASP A 419 4.28 10.67 26.70
C ASP A 419 2.94 10.01 26.35
N LEU A 420 2.45 10.28 25.14
CA LEU A 420 1.12 9.88 24.68
C LEU A 420 1.12 8.56 23.88
N LEU A 421 2.28 8.11 23.37
CA LEU A 421 2.34 6.84 22.66
C LEU A 421 2.08 5.67 23.62
N GLU A 422 1.00 4.95 23.37
CA GLU A 422 0.56 3.84 24.20
C GLU A 422 1.32 2.54 23.87
N PRO A 423 1.47 1.62 24.84
CA PRO A 423 1.91 0.26 24.53
C PRO A 423 0.96 -0.41 23.53
N GLY A 424 1.48 -1.36 22.76
CA GLY A 424 0.74 -2.16 21.80
C GLY A 424 1.48 -2.31 20.48
N THR A 425 0.81 -2.92 19.52
CA THR A 425 1.33 -3.11 18.17
C THR A 425 0.86 -1.97 17.27
N TYR A 426 1.77 -1.47 16.45
CA TYR A 426 1.56 -0.47 15.41
C TYR A 426 2.04 -1.06 14.08
N GLU A 427 1.47 -0.61 12.97
CA GLU A 427 1.90 -1.04 11.65
C GLU A 427 2.27 0.17 10.81
N LEU A 428 3.52 0.17 10.37
CA LEU A 428 4.04 1.04 9.34
C LEU A 428 4.26 0.18 8.08
N SER A 429 4.58 0.78 6.95
CA SER A 429 4.96 0.01 5.77
C SER A 429 6.12 0.66 5.06
N MET A 430 7.09 -0.16 4.63
CA MET A 430 8.19 0.26 3.78
C MET A 430 8.01 -0.37 2.41
N ASP A 431 7.23 0.29 1.58
CA ASP A 431 6.94 -0.20 0.23
C ASP A 431 8.06 0.26 -0.71
N THR A 432 8.26 -0.45 -1.81
CA THR A 432 9.17 0.00 -2.88
C THR A 432 8.47 -0.18 -4.22
N TYR A 433 8.46 0.87 -5.02
CA TYR A 433 7.89 0.89 -6.36
C TYR A 433 8.98 0.78 -7.44
N PHE A 434 8.63 0.13 -8.54
CA PHE A 434 9.51 -0.09 -9.69
C PHE A 434 8.94 0.48 -10.99
N PRO A 435 8.82 1.82 -11.10
CA PRO A 435 8.45 2.48 -12.35
C PRO A 435 9.57 2.36 -13.39
N HIS A 436 9.28 2.73 -14.64
CA HIS A 436 10.31 2.72 -15.69
C HIS A 436 11.53 3.60 -15.30
N PRO A 437 12.78 3.27 -15.72
CA PRO A 437 14.03 4.02 -15.45
C PRO A 437 14.11 5.49 -15.91
N SER A 438 12.99 6.07 -16.36
CA SER A 438 12.86 7.46 -16.82
C SER A 438 11.56 8.08 -16.34
N ILE A 439 11.06 7.62 -15.18
CA ILE A 439 9.84 8.15 -14.57
C ILE A 439 9.95 9.67 -14.43
N ARG A 440 8.90 10.37 -14.82
CA ARG A 440 8.79 11.81 -14.63
C ARG A 440 7.99 12.12 -13.37
N ILE A 441 8.21 13.32 -12.83
CA ILE A 441 7.54 13.74 -11.60
C ILE A 441 6.01 13.74 -11.72
N GLU A 442 5.46 13.96 -12.92
CA GLU A 442 4.00 13.94 -13.13
C GLU A 442 3.40 12.54 -12.98
N GLU A 443 4.21 11.49 -13.04
CA GLU A 443 3.78 10.10 -12.91
C GLU A 443 3.80 9.64 -11.43
N VAL A 444 4.45 10.39 -10.53
CA VAL A 444 4.62 10.04 -9.11
C VAL A 444 3.27 9.85 -8.40
N GLU A 445 2.29 10.69 -8.73
CA GLU A 445 1.00 10.67 -8.04
C GLU A 445 0.28 9.33 -8.22
N GLU A 446 0.37 8.70 -9.40
CA GLU A 446 -0.22 7.37 -9.64
C GLU A 446 0.34 6.33 -8.67
N TRP A 447 1.65 6.36 -8.41
CA TRP A 447 2.31 5.41 -7.50
C TRP A 447 1.93 5.64 -6.03
N LEU A 448 1.87 6.90 -5.61
CA LEU A 448 1.49 7.24 -4.23
C LEU A 448 0.03 6.86 -3.94
N GLN A 449 -0.86 7.03 -4.93
CA GLN A 449 -2.29 6.74 -4.78
C GLN A 449 -2.59 5.26 -4.47
N ILE A 450 -1.75 4.32 -4.93
CA ILE A 450 -1.92 2.88 -4.66
C ILE A 450 -2.14 2.59 -3.18
N ARG A 451 -1.40 3.29 -2.31
CA ARG A 451 -1.44 3.09 -0.85
C ARG A 451 -2.13 4.21 -0.10
N GLN A 452 -2.06 5.44 -0.62
CA GLN A 452 -2.73 6.58 0.02
C GLN A 452 -4.24 6.56 -0.18
N PHE A 453 -4.72 6.04 -1.31
CA PHE A 453 -6.13 6.03 -1.70
C PHE A 453 -6.51 4.66 -2.26
N PRO A 454 -6.54 3.60 -1.45
CA PRO A 454 -6.81 2.25 -1.94
C PRO A 454 -8.17 2.15 -2.63
N LEU A 455 -8.21 1.40 -3.73
CA LEU A 455 -9.41 1.17 -4.54
C LEU A 455 -10.55 0.58 -3.71
N TRP A 456 -11.79 0.97 -4.05
CA TRP A 456 -12.98 0.34 -3.50
C TRP A 456 -13.30 -0.95 -4.26
N VAL A 457 -13.77 -1.96 -3.53
CA VAL A 457 -14.26 -3.22 -4.08
C VAL A 457 -15.68 -3.45 -3.59
N GLU A 458 -16.58 -3.78 -4.51
CA GLU A 458 -17.99 -4.09 -4.24
C GLU A 458 -18.43 -5.33 -5.03
N ILE A 459 -19.42 -6.05 -4.49
CA ILE A 459 -20.11 -7.13 -5.20
C ILE A 459 -21.49 -6.60 -5.60
N SER A 460 -21.75 -6.50 -6.90
CA SER A 460 -22.97 -5.86 -7.44
C SER A 460 -24.09 -6.86 -7.77
N ASP A 461 -23.73 -8.05 -8.26
CA ASP A 461 -24.69 -9.07 -8.70
C ASP A 461 -24.11 -10.48 -8.45
N VAL A 462 -24.96 -11.41 -8.02
CA VAL A 462 -24.62 -12.83 -7.86
C VAL A 462 -25.63 -13.66 -8.64
N ARG A 463 -25.15 -14.42 -9.64
CA ARG A 463 -25.99 -15.20 -10.56
C ARG A 463 -25.79 -16.70 -10.38
N VAL A 464 -26.90 -17.42 -10.37
CA VAL A 464 -26.96 -18.88 -10.24
C VAL A 464 -27.59 -19.47 -11.48
N ASN A 465 -26.85 -20.26 -12.27
CA ASN A 465 -27.36 -20.83 -13.52
C ASN A 465 -27.80 -22.30 -13.40
N GLN A 466 -27.06 -23.15 -12.66
CA GLN A 466 -27.44 -24.54 -12.34
C GLN A 466 -26.72 -24.98 -11.05
N PHE A 467 -27.43 -24.95 -9.93
CA PHE A 467 -26.88 -25.21 -8.60
C PHE A 467 -27.37 -26.53 -8.03
N VAL A 468 -26.44 -27.43 -7.69
CA VAL A 468 -26.68 -28.50 -6.72
C VAL A 468 -25.74 -28.21 -5.56
N PRO A 469 -26.25 -27.80 -4.38
CA PRO A 469 -25.38 -27.55 -3.24
C PRO A 469 -24.62 -28.83 -2.88
N PRO A 470 -23.38 -28.74 -2.39
CA PRO A 470 -22.72 -29.87 -1.77
C PRO A 470 -23.59 -30.43 -0.63
N SER A 471 -23.55 -31.74 -0.42
CA SER A 471 -24.46 -32.46 0.49
C SER A 471 -24.55 -31.83 1.88
N SER A 472 -25.69 -32.00 2.55
CA SER A 472 -26.04 -31.43 3.87
C SER A 472 -25.04 -31.69 5.00
N ALA A 473 -24.06 -32.59 4.82
CA ALA A 473 -22.96 -32.79 5.76
C ALA A 473 -21.93 -31.64 5.74
N VAL A 474 -21.67 -31.04 4.57
CA VAL A 474 -20.78 -29.86 4.41
C VAL A 474 -21.42 -28.62 5.03
N GLN A 475 -22.75 -28.52 4.95
CA GLN A 475 -23.52 -27.39 5.46
C GLN A 475 -23.56 -27.30 7.01
N LYS A 476 -23.26 -28.40 7.70
CA LYS A 476 -23.16 -28.43 9.17
C LYS A 476 -21.76 -27.99 9.65
N HIS A 477 -20.70 -28.28 8.89
CA HIS A 477 -19.36 -27.74 9.13
C HIS A 477 -19.23 -26.26 8.77
N ARG A 478 -19.99 -25.77 7.78
CA ARG A 478 -20.14 -24.34 7.41
C ARG A 478 -20.51 -23.39 8.56
N ASN A 479 -21.12 -23.90 9.64
CA ASN A 479 -21.55 -23.10 10.79
C ASN A 479 -20.57 -23.15 11.97
N GLU A 480 -19.54 -24.00 11.91
CA GLU A 480 -18.59 -24.22 13.00
C GLU A 480 -17.15 -23.85 12.63
N ILE A 481 -16.76 -24.00 11.35
CA ILE A 481 -15.47 -23.55 10.83
C ILE A 481 -15.64 -22.10 10.35
N GLY A 482 -14.83 -21.19 10.89
CA GLY A 482 -14.83 -19.79 10.47
C GLY A 482 -15.75 -18.84 11.23
N LYS A 483 -16.26 -19.22 12.41
CA LYS A 483 -16.75 -18.17 13.33
C LYS A 483 -15.53 -17.33 13.74
N PRO A 484 -15.52 -16.01 13.48
CA PRO A 484 -14.46 -15.17 14.01
C PRO A 484 -14.39 -15.41 15.51
N ARG A 485 -13.17 -15.65 16.04
CA ARG A 485 -12.99 -15.74 17.49
C ARG A 485 -13.72 -14.56 18.14
N PRO A 486 -14.43 -14.78 19.26
CA PRO A 486 -14.85 -13.66 20.08
C PRO A 486 -13.56 -12.91 20.42
N VAL A 487 -13.38 -11.73 19.82
CA VAL A 487 -12.52 -10.71 20.40
C VAL A 487 -13.09 -10.51 21.81
N ASP A 488 -12.22 -10.52 22.82
CA ASP A 488 -12.60 -10.25 24.20
C ASP A 488 -13.65 -9.13 24.25
N GLU A 489 -14.62 -9.26 25.16
CA GLU A 489 -15.83 -8.44 25.33
C GLU A 489 -15.54 -6.96 25.69
N ASP A 490 -14.58 -6.32 25.02
CA ASP A 490 -14.45 -4.88 24.99
C ASP A 490 -15.61 -4.33 24.18
N THR A 491 -16.60 -3.76 24.87
CA THR A 491 -17.73 -3.07 24.26
C THR A 491 -17.21 -1.84 23.53
N GLY A 492 -16.90 -1.97 22.24
CA GLY A 492 -16.49 -0.84 21.42
C GLY A 492 -17.63 0.17 21.26
N PHE A 493 -17.35 1.29 20.60
CA PHE A 493 -18.30 2.38 20.52
C PHE A 493 -19.44 2.07 19.55
N ARG A 494 -20.59 2.68 19.76
CA ARG A 494 -21.68 2.69 18.79
C ARG A 494 -21.69 4.02 18.05
N GLY A 495 -22.12 3.97 16.81
CA GLY A 495 -22.17 5.17 16.00
C GLY A 495 -22.44 4.88 14.55
N MET A 496 -22.07 5.84 13.72
CA MET A 496 -22.27 5.78 12.29
C MET A 496 -21.05 6.27 11.54
N ILE A 497 -20.58 5.47 10.58
CA ILE A 497 -19.54 5.87 9.64
C ILE A 497 -20.20 6.28 8.33
N THR A 498 -19.83 7.46 7.81
CA THR A 498 -20.17 7.88 6.46
C THR A 498 -18.92 7.76 5.58
N ASP A 499 -18.99 6.97 4.51
CA ASP A 499 -17.86 6.83 3.58
C ASP A 499 -17.73 8.02 2.61
N THR A 500 -16.66 8.07 1.83
CA THR A 500 -16.41 9.15 0.85
C THR A 500 -17.45 9.22 -0.27
N ARG A 501 -18.25 8.16 -0.49
CA ARG A 501 -19.38 8.12 -1.43
C ARG A 501 -20.70 8.57 -0.79
N GLY A 502 -20.73 8.82 0.52
CA GLY A 502 -21.91 9.23 1.26
C GLY A 502 -22.79 8.08 1.74
N ARG A 503 -22.31 6.83 1.72
CA ARG A 503 -23.02 5.69 2.31
C ARG A 503 -22.85 5.73 3.82
N GLU A 504 -23.93 5.45 4.54
CA GLU A 504 -23.93 5.44 6.00
C GLU A 504 -24.00 4.00 6.53
N PHE A 505 -23.12 3.69 7.47
CA PHE A 505 -23.03 2.41 8.15
C PHE A 505 -23.28 2.63 9.63
N VAL A 506 -24.41 2.15 10.16
CA VAL A 506 -24.66 2.11 11.60
C VAL A 506 -23.91 0.92 12.17
N LEU A 507 -22.99 1.18 13.09
CA LEU A 507 -22.05 0.18 13.60
C LEU A 507 -22.10 0.08 15.12
N THR A 508 -21.88 -1.13 15.62
CA THR A 508 -21.45 -1.39 16.99
C THR A 508 -19.97 -1.78 17.00
N ASP A 509 -19.35 -1.73 18.18
CA ASP A 509 -17.98 -2.16 18.38
C ASP A 509 -16.97 -1.42 17.48
N ILE A 510 -17.11 -0.10 17.40
CA ILE A 510 -16.22 0.76 16.62
C ILE A 510 -14.86 0.87 17.33
N PHE A 511 -13.80 0.51 16.60
CA PHE A 511 -12.41 0.67 17.01
C PHE A 511 -11.60 1.37 15.93
N PHE A 512 -10.53 2.04 16.35
CA PHE A 512 -9.52 2.63 15.46
C PHE A 512 -8.22 1.84 15.49
N TYR A 513 -7.52 1.81 14.37
CA TYR A 513 -6.27 1.10 14.20
C TYR A 513 -5.20 2.04 13.65
N ALA A 514 -4.06 2.11 14.34
CA ALA A 514 -2.87 2.81 13.87
C ALA A 514 -2.10 1.95 12.87
N GLY A 515 -2.69 1.77 11.68
CA GLY A 515 -2.30 0.77 10.68
C GLY A 515 -3.51 -0.03 10.19
N SER A 516 -3.28 -1.27 9.73
CA SER A 516 -4.37 -2.18 9.39
C SER A 516 -5.09 -2.77 10.63
N TYR A 517 -6.19 -3.48 10.40
CA TYR A 517 -6.94 -4.18 11.45
C TYR A 517 -6.17 -5.32 12.16
N ARG A 518 -4.92 -5.60 11.75
CA ARG A 518 -4.04 -6.62 12.34
C ARG A 518 -3.29 -6.14 13.58
N VAL A 519 -3.37 -4.85 13.89
CA VAL A 519 -2.70 -4.27 15.06
C VAL A 519 -3.63 -4.12 16.25
N THR A 520 -3.10 -3.68 17.39
CA THR A 520 -3.89 -3.47 18.60
C THR A 520 -4.97 -2.40 18.35
N PRO A 521 -6.27 -2.70 18.57
CA PRO A 521 -7.33 -1.71 18.45
C PRO A 521 -7.18 -0.62 19.51
N ARG A 522 -7.66 0.58 19.18
CA ARG A 522 -7.63 1.77 20.04
C ARG A 522 -9.02 2.36 20.19
N THR A 523 -9.25 2.96 21.35
CA THR A 523 -10.44 3.76 21.71
C THR A 523 -10.13 5.25 21.83
N ASN A 524 -9.01 5.65 21.24
CA ASN A 524 -8.48 7.01 21.23
C ASN A 524 -7.76 7.27 19.91
N ILE A 525 -7.55 8.55 19.60
CA ILE A 525 -6.74 9.00 18.47
C ILE A 525 -5.63 9.89 19.02
N LEU A 526 -4.40 9.51 18.70
CA LEU A 526 -3.21 10.32 18.88
C LEU A 526 -2.97 11.11 17.59
N GLY A 527 -2.76 12.42 17.71
CA GLY A 527 -2.43 13.26 16.56
C GLY A 527 -1.65 14.51 16.93
N ARG A 528 -1.01 15.11 15.95
CA ARG A 528 -0.41 16.45 16.05
C ARG A 528 -1.47 17.49 15.71
N LEU A 529 -1.60 18.56 16.49
CA LEU A 529 -2.48 19.67 16.15
C LEU A 529 -2.10 20.27 14.79
N PHE A 530 -3.09 20.65 13.98
CA PHE A 530 -2.81 21.08 12.61
C PHE A 530 -2.04 22.41 12.56
N SER A 531 -2.38 23.34 13.45
CA SER A 531 -1.83 24.71 13.48
C SER A 531 -0.51 24.85 14.26
N GLU A 532 -0.07 23.83 14.98
CA GLU A 532 1.10 23.92 15.87
C GLU A 532 1.79 22.57 16.07
N ASN A 533 3.04 22.59 16.55
CA ASN A 533 3.85 21.38 16.70
C ASN A 533 3.64 20.66 18.04
N THR A 534 2.40 20.58 18.52
CA THR A 534 2.01 19.95 19.79
C THR A 534 1.16 18.71 19.50
N TYR A 535 1.23 17.71 20.38
CA TYR A 535 0.54 16.43 20.21
C TYR A 535 -0.52 16.26 21.27
N THR A 536 -1.62 15.62 20.90
CA THR A 536 -2.73 15.36 21.81
C THR A 536 -3.32 13.98 21.57
N LEU A 537 -3.90 13.42 22.63
CA LEU A 537 -4.58 12.14 22.63
C LEU A 537 -6.04 12.39 22.98
N MET A 538 -6.95 12.09 22.06
CA MET A 538 -8.38 12.29 22.24
C MET A 538 -9.09 10.95 22.38
N LYS A 539 -9.83 10.76 23.47
CA LYS A 539 -10.62 9.54 23.70
C LYS A 539 -11.93 9.62 22.93
N PHE A 540 -12.44 8.49 22.47
CA PHE A 540 -13.75 8.42 21.81
C PHE A 540 -14.91 8.86 22.72
N ASP A 541 -14.78 8.66 24.03
CA ASP A 541 -15.72 9.20 25.03
C ASP A 541 -15.86 10.72 24.96
N ASP A 542 -14.82 11.44 24.55
CA ASP A 542 -14.82 12.90 24.48
C ASP A 542 -15.25 13.43 23.09
N ILE A 543 -15.24 12.57 22.07
CA ILE A 543 -15.49 12.92 20.68
C ILE A 543 -16.95 12.61 20.32
N ARG A 544 -17.63 13.58 19.73
CA ARG A 544 -18.95 13.41 19.13
C ARG A 544 -18.86 13.02 17.67
N GLN A 545 -17.98 13.67 16.92
CA GLN A 545 -17.81 13.42 15.49
C GLN A 545 -16.38 13.66 15.04
N ILE A 546 -15.92 12.84 14.10
CA ILE A 546 -14.68 12.98 13.33
C ILE A 546 -15.08 13.27 11.89
N THR A 547 -14.46 14.27 11.26
CA THR A 547 -14.61 14.55 9.83
C THR A 547 -13.25 14.63 9.17
N HIS A 548 -13.08 13.99 8.02
CA HIS A 548 -11.84 13.98 7.26
C HIS A 548 -11.91 14.99 6.12
N ARG A 549 -10.83 15.75 5.93
CA ARG A 549 -10.60 16.61 4.76
C ARG A 549 -9.12 16.61 4.39
N TYR A 550 -8.82 17.13 3.22
CA TYR A 550 -7.45 17.30 2.74
C TYR A 550 -7.15 18.79 2.61
N GLU A 551 -5.95 19.18 3.00
CA GLU A 551 -5.44 20.55 2.79
C GLU A 551 -4.37 20.55 1.72
N GLU A 552 -4.11 21.69 1.08
CA GLU A 552 -3.01 21.78 0.12
C GLU A 552 -1.66 21.54 0.80
N MET A 553 -1.48 22.10 2.00
CA MET A 553 -0.21 22.06 2.72
C MET A 553 -0.40 22.10 4.23
N ASP A 554 0.41 21.34 4.97
CA ASP A 554 0.56 21.43 6.41
C ASP A 554 1.37 22.69 6.79
N PRO A 555 0.85 23.61 7.62
CA PRO A 555 1.55 24.86 7.96
C PRO A 555 2.82 24.66 8.81
N VAL A 556 3.03 23.47 9.41
CA VAL A 556 4.16 23.20 10.31
C VAL A 556 5.24 22.35 9.65
N SER A 557 4.86 21.22 9.03
CA SER A 557 5.83 20.36 8.34
C SER A 557 6.00 20.70 6.86
N HIS A 558 5.13 21.55 6.30
CA HIS A 558 5.00 21.83 4.87
C HIS A 558 4.66 20.61 4.01
N MET A 559 4.26 19.49 4.61
CA MET A 559 3.79 18.30 3.87
C MET A 559 2.66 18.72 2.91
N GLN A 560 2.71 18.20 1.69
CA GLN A 560 1.66 18.43 0.69
C GLN A 560 0.51 17.43 0.85
N ASN A 561 -0.71 17.91 0.60
CA ASN A 561 -1.92 17.09 0.65
C ASN A 561 -2.10 16.29 1.97
N PRO A 562 -1.84 16.86 3.17
CA PRO A 562 -2.06 16.14 4.42
C PRO A 562 -3.55 15.85 4.59
N MET A 563 -3.86 14.67 5.13
CA MET A 563 -5.19 14.46 5.69
C MET A 563 -5.31 15.16 7.04
N VAL A 564 -6.40 15.89 7.24
CA VAL A 564 -6.71 16.58 8.49
C VAL A 564 -8.03 16.04 9.04
N GLN A 565 -8.02 15.72 10.32
CA GLN A 565 -9.18 15.28 11.09
C GLN A 565 -9.71 16.45 11.91
N GLU A 566 -10.97 16.78 11.69
CA GLU A 566 -11.73 17.71 12.52
C GLU A 566 -12.57 16.93 13.53
N LEU A 567 -12.23 17.09 14.82
CA LEU A 567 -12.88 16.44 15.94
C LEU A 567 -13.86 17.42 16.60
N LEU A 568 -15.15 17.19 16.45
CA LEU A 568 -16.18 17.86 17.24
C LEU A 568 -16.30 17.12 18.57
N LEU A 569 -15.95 17.79 19.67
CA LEU A 569 -16.01 17.24 21.02
C LEU A 569 -17.45 17.32 21.57
N ARG A 570 -17.79 16.46 22.53
CA ARG A 570 -19.11 16.47 23.19
C ARG A 570 -19.40 17.78 23.93
N LYS A 571 -18.35 18.52 24.31
CA LYS A 571 -18.44 19.85 24.93
C LYS A 571 -18.73 20.97 23.92
N GLY A 572 -18.80 20.67 22.62
CA GLY A 572 -19.06 21.63 21.55
C GLY A 572 -17.82 22.33 20.98
N GLU A 573 -16.63 22.01 21.51
CA GLU A 573 -15.35 22.49 20.98
C GLU A 573 -14.94 21.69 19.74
N THR A 574 -14.20 22.32 18.83
CA THR A 574 -13.63 21.67 17.65
C THR A 574 -12.11 21.67 17.74
N VAL A 575 -11.50 20.51 17.50
CA VAL A 575 -10.04 20.35 17.45
C VAL A 575 -9.64 19.83 16.08
N GLN A 576 -8.60 20.42 15.49
CA GLN A 576 -8.07 20.00 14.20
C GLN A 576 -6.70 19.38 14.37
N MET A 577 -6.53 18.15 13.86
CA MET A 577 -5.28 17.40 13.95
C MET A 577 -4.90 16.85 12.59
N LEU A 578 -3.62 16.60 12.38
CA LEU A 578 -3.19 15.73 11.29
C LEU A 578 -3.79 14.33 11.50
N GLY A 579 -4.35 13.78 10.42
CA GLY A 579 -4.93 12.45 10.40
C GLY A 579 -3.90 11.34 10.16
N CYS A 580 -4.39 10.17 9.77
CA CYS A 580 -3.53 9.06 9.39
C CYS A 580 -4.10 8.30 8.18
N LYS A 581 -3.58 8.56 6.98
CA LYS A 581 -4.00 7.85 5.75
C LYS A 581 -3.89 6.32 5.85
N PRO A 582 -2.83 5.72 6.43
CA PRO A 582 -2.73 4.27 6.59
C PRO A 582 -3.45 3.75 7.84
N CYS A 583 -4.29 4.54 8.49
CA CYS A 583 -5.12 4.08 9.61
C CYS A 583 -6.53 3.75 9.12
N GLY A 584 -7.33 3.12 9.99
CA GLY A 584 -8.72 2.85 9.66
C GLY A 584 -9.56 2.48 10.86
N PHE A 585 -10.85 2.36 10.60
CA PHE A 585 -11.86 1.98 11.58
C PHE A 585 -12.44 0.61 11.24
N THR A 586 -12.72 -0.16 12.28
CA THR A 586 -13.60 -1.33 12.16
C THR A 586 -14.92 -1.06 12.86
N GLY A 587 -15.94 -1.85 12.52
CA GLY A 587 -17.16 -1.97 13.30
C GLY A 587 -18.00 -3.14 12.80
N ARG A 588 -19.04 -3.48 13.55
CA ARG A 588 -20.02 -4.52 13.19
C ARG A 588 -21.32 -3.90 12.72
N LEU A 589 -21.78 -4.33 11.55
CA LEU A 589 -23.10 -4.01 11.03
C LEU A 589 -24.20 -4.68 11.89
N PRO A 590 -25.48 -4.26 11.76
CA PRO A 590 -26.58 -4.84 12.54
C PRO A 590 -26.80 -6.34 12.31
N ASP A 591 -26.35 -6.88 11.19
CA ASP A 591 -26.36 -8.32 10.86
C ASP A 591 -25.16 -9.09 11.45
N GLY A 592 -24.26 -8.40 12.17
CA GLY A 592 -23.07 -8.96 12.79
C GLY A 592 -21.82 -8.95 11.92
N LYS A 593 -21.92 -8.59 10.63
CA LYS A 593 -20.78 -8.55 9.71
C LYS A 593 -19.79 -7.46 10.13
N LYS A 594 -18.51 -7.85 10.25
CA LYS A 594 -17.43 -6.91 10.53
C LYS A 594 -17.01 -6.21 9.24
N ILE A 595 -16.80 -4.91 9.29
CA ILE A 595 -16.21 -4.14 8.18
C ILE A 595 -14.94 -3.44 8.66
N PHE A 596 -14.02 -3.16 7.75
CA PHE A 596 -12.88 -2.29 7.97
C PHE A 596 -12.82 -1.26 6.83
N LEU A 597 -12.66 0.01 7.19
CA LEU A 597 -12.54 1.11 6.25
C LEU A 597 -11.29 1.92 6.59
N TRP A 598 -10.47 2.21 5.58
CA TRP A 598 -9.33 3.12 5.74
C TRP A 598 -9.82 4.54 5.99
N ASP A 599 -9.05 5.36 6.69
CA ASP A 599 -9.45 6.75 6.94
C ASP A 599 -9.68 7.53 5.63
N THR A 600 -8.93 7.21 4.57
CA THR A 600 -9.09 7.81 3.23
C THR A 600 -10.36 7.37 2.51
N GLN A 601 -11.04 6.36 3.03
CA GLN A 601 -12.34 5.87 2.59
C GLN A 601 -13.48 6.42 3.45
N ILE A 602 -13.18 7.09 4.57
CA ILE A 602 -14.15 7.62 5.51
C ILE A 602 -14.27 9.13 5.33
N ARG A 603 -15.50 9.62 5.19
CA ARG A 603 -15.81 11.05 5.24
C ARG A 603 -16.00 11.52 6.69
N SER A 604 -16.75 10.77 7.47
CA SER A 604 -16.97 11.08 8.89
C SER A 604 -17.32 9.86 9.73
N VAL A 605 -17.06 9.97 11.03
CA VAL A 605 -17.47 9.02 12.07
C VAL A 605 -18.25 9.80 13.11
N ARG A 606 -19.49 9.40 13.41
CA ARG A 606 -20.33 9.97 14.47
C ARG A 606 -20.48 8.94 15.57
N PHE A 607 -20.20 9.31 16.82
CA PHE A 607 -20.39 8.43 17.97
C PHE A 607 -21.73 8.74 18.66
N ASP A 608 -22.40 7.70 19.15
CA ASP A 608 -23.65 7.83 19.90
C ASP A 608 -23.43 8.55 21.24
N GLU A 609 -24.52 9.08 21.81
CA GLU A 609 -24.50 9.85 23.06
C GLU A 609 -24.15 9.06 24.32
#